data_AF-A0A388Q3Y2-F1
#
_entry.id   AF-A0A388Q3Y2-F1
#
_cell.length_a   1.000
_cell.length_b   1.000
_cell.length_c   1.000
_cell.angle_alpha   90.00
_cell.angle_beta   90.00
_cell.angle_gamma   90.00
#
_symmetry.space_group_name_H-M   'P 1'
#
loop_
_entity.id
_entity.type
_entity.pdbx_description
1 polymer ?
#
loop_
_entity_poly.entity_id
_entity_poly.type
_entity_poly.pdbx_seq_one_letter_code
_entity_poly.pdbx_strand_id
1 'polypeptide(L)'
;MIIFYLGIFSICLCIYVVYFCIPIFINCIILFLKRCFIFVYTFTYNLFHIMIYLDIQKVLSDKGIENPHLALRQMGFNVHTTSRLLRNEPGSINYRHLEILCLALNCLPNDLLSWKPSELSKNYPQHQLDQLAPVEKDNLASKIQKLPVDKLQQIRKFVDELSREGENSST
;
A
#
# COMPACT_ATOMS: atom_id res chain seq x y z
N MET A 1 30.90 -5.07 -70.61
CA MET A 1 30.92 -4.06 -69.52
C MET A 1 29.79 -4.21 -68.51
N ILE A 2 28.56 -4.54 -68.91
CA ILE A 2 27.38 -4.61 -68.01
C ILE A 2 27.50 -5.69 -66.91
N ILE A 3 28.09 -6.85 -67.21
CA ILE A 3 28.21 -7.98 -66.25
C ILE A 3 29.12 -7.63 -65.06
N PHE A 4 30.15 -6.80 -65.27
CA PHE A 4 31.07 -6.38 -64.20
C PHE A 4 30.39 -5.42 -63.21
N TYR A 5 29.50 -4.54 -63.69
CA TYR A 5 28.74 -3.61 -62.84
C TYR A 5 27.67 -4.32 -62.00
N LEU A 6 27.03 -5.37 -62.53
CA LEU A 6 26.09 -6.19 -61.76
C LEU A 6 26.77 -6.93 -60.59
N GLY A 7 27.99 -7.43 -60.81
CA GLY A 7 28.77 -8.09 -59.75
C GLY A 7 29.15 -7.15 -58.60
N ILE A 8 29.63 -5.95 -58.93
CA ILE A 8 30.03 -4.94 -57.94
C ILE A 8 28.80 -4.43 -57.15
N PHE A 9 27.66 -4.23 -57.82
CA PHE A 9 26.43 -3.81 -57.15
C PHE A 9 25.92 -4.87 -56.16
N SER A 10 25.99 -6.15 -56.53
CA SER A 10 25.61 -7.26 -55.65
C SER A 10 26.50 -7.35 -54.40
N ILE A 11 27.82 -7.18 -54.55
CA ILE A 11 28.77 -7.20 -53.43
C ILE A 11 28.55 -5.98 -52.52
N CYS A 12 28.34 -4.78 -53.07
CA CYS A 12 28.04 -3.58 -52.30
C CYS A 12 26.72 -3.71 -51.50
N LEU A 13 25.68 -4.29 -52.11
CA LEU A 13 24.40 -4.52 -51.43
C LEU A 13 24.58 -5.50 -50.26
N CYS A 14 25.35 -6.58 -50.45
CA CYS A 14 25.65 -7.53 -49.40
C CYS A 14 26.46 -6.89 -48.25
N ILE A 15 27.49 -6.10 -48.56
CA ILE A 15 28.28 -5.41 -47.54
C ILE A 15 27.40 -4.41 -46.77
N TYR A 16 26.55 -3.66 -47.47
CA TYR A 16 25.63 -2.71 -46.84
C TYR A 16 24.63 -3.41 -45.91
N VAL A 17 24.01 -4.50 -46.35
CA VAL A 17 23.07 -5.28 -45.52
C VAL A 17 23.76 -5.86 -44.29
N VAL A 18 24.98 -6.40 -44.44
CA VAL A 18 25.74 -6.98 -43.33
C VAL A 18 26.19 -5.91 -42.33
N TYR A 19 26.70 -4.78 -42.80
CA TYR A 19 27.23 -3.74 -41.92
C TYR A 19 26.18 -2.80 -41.33
N PHE A 20 25.04 -2.58 -41.99
CA PHE A 20 24.00 -1.69 -41.48
C PHE A 20 22.81 -2.43 -40.86
N CYS A 21 22.27 -3.48 -41.47
CA CYS A 21 21.06 -4.12 -40.93
C CYS A 21 21.33 -4.99 -39.69
N ILE A 22 22.44 -5.74 -39.67
CA ILE A 22 22.78 -6.64 -38.55
C ILE A 22 22.97 -5.87 -37.22
N PRO A 23 23.74 -4.77 -37.13
CA PRO A 23 23.90 -4.07 -35.85
C PRO A 23 22.64 -3.35 -35.39
N ILE A 24 21.77 -2.91 -36.29
CA ILE A 24 20.46 -2.32 -35.93
C ILE A 24 19.56 -3.40 -35.33
N PHE A 25 19.53 -4.59 -35.94
CA PHE A 25 18.74 -5.72 -35.45
C PHE A 25 19.23 -6.21 -34.08
N ILE A 26 20.55 -6.31 -33.89
CA ILE A 26 21.17 -6.67 -32.61
C ILE A 26 20.87 -5.61 -31.53
N ASN A 27 20.99 -4.32 -31.83
CA ASN A 27 20.66 -3.26 -30.86
C ASN A 27 19.18 -3.25 -30.48
N CYS A 28 18.27 -3.49 -31.43
CA CYS A 28 16.84 -3.65 -31.13
C CYS A 28 16.58 -4.85 -30.22
N ILE A 29 17.23 -5.99 -30.46
CA ILE A 29 17.12 -7.17 -29.59
C ILE A 29 17.65 -6.86 -28.19
N ILE A 30 18.81 -6.21 -28.05
CA ILE A 30 19.38 -5.86 -26.75
C ILE A 30 18.47 -4.88 -25.98
N LEU A 31 17.90 -3.87 -26.65
CA LEU A 31 16.95 -2.95 -26.03
C LEU A 31 15.67 -3.66 -25.60
N PHE A 32 15.15 -4.57 -26.42
CA PHE A 32 13.97 -5.36 -26.08
C PHE A 32 14.24 -6.30 -24.90
N LEU A 33 15.39 -6.98 -24.89
CA LEU A 33 15.81 -7.84 -23.79
C LEU A 33 16.02 -7.05 -22.49
N LYS A 34 16.66 -5.88 -22.52
CA LYS A 34 16.80 -5.01 -21.33
C LYS A 34 15.44 -4.57 -20.79
N ARG A 35 14.52 -4.19 -21.68
CA ARG A 35 13.18 -3.72 -21.30
C ARG A 35 12.32 -4.86 -20.76
N CYS A 36 12.43 -6.06 -21.32
CA CYS A 36 11.83 -7.28 -20.77
C CYS A 36 12.46 -7.65 -19.42
N PHE A 37 13.79 -7.59 -19.27
CA PHE A 37 14.45 -7.94 -18.01
C PHE A 37 14.04 -6.98 -16.90
N ILE A 38 13.99 -5.67 -17.16
CA ILE A 38 13.48 -4.68 -16.20
C ILE A 38 12.01 -4.95 -15.85
N PHE A 39 11.17 -5.30 -16.83
CA PHE A 39 9.76 -5.59 -16.60
C PHE A 39 9.56 -6.86 -15.75
N VAL A 40 10.26 -7.94 -16.08
CA VAL A 40 10.22 -9.20 -15.32
C VAL A 40 10.77 -9.01 -13.92
N TYR A 41 11.90 -8.31 -13.76
CA TYR A 41 12.47 -7.96 -12.46
C TYR A 41 11.40 -7.18 -11.66
N THR A 42 10.90 -6.06 -12.16
CA THR A 42 9.88 -5.25 -11.45
C THR A 42 8.62 -6.03 -11.09
N PHE A 43 8.21 -6.98 -11.93
CA PHE A 43 7.04 -7.83 -11.68
C PHE A 43 7.28 -8.88 -10.59
N THR A 44 8.50 -9.43 -10.48
CA THR A 44 8.82 -10.45 -9.46
C THR A 44 9.02 -9.88 -8.05
N TYR A 45 9.45 -8.63 -7.87
CA TYR A 45 9.58 -8.03 -6.52
C TYR A 45 8.25 -7.67 -5.85
N ASN A 46 7.17 -7.53 -6.61
CA ASN A 46 5.87 -7.13 -6.07
C ASN A 46 5.10 -8.29 -5.42
N LEU A 47 5.51 -9.54 -5.64
CA LEU A 47 4.77 -10.73 -5.20
C LEU A 47 5.18 -11.26 -3.82
N PHE A 48 6.20 -10.67 -3.20
CA PHE A 48 6.82 -11.20 -1.99
C PHE A 48 6.95 -10.11 -0.92
N HIS A 49 5.83 -9.69 -0.34
CA HIS A 49 5.86 -8.75 0.78
C HIS A 49 5.07 -9.30 1.96
N ILE A 50 5.79 -9.83 2.96
CA ILE A 50 5.35 -9.72 4.35
C ILE A 50 5.24 -8.22 4.58
N MET A 51 4.04 -7.70 4.85
CA MET A 51 3.90 -6.27 5.09
C MET A 51 3.01 -6.01 6.30
N ILE A 52 3.68 -5.65 7.39
CA ILE A 52 3.09 -4.75 8.37
C ILE A 52 3.11 -3.37 7.69
N TYR A 53 1.97 -2.71 7.65
CA TYR A 53 1.81 -1.40 7.07
C TYR A 53 0.96 -0.53 7.98
N LEU A 54 1.10 0.78 7.79
CA LEU A 54 0.34 1.76 8.55
C LEU A 54 -1.04 1.96 7.90
N ASP A 55 -2.10 1.86 8.69
CA ASP A 55 -3.48 1.97 8.24
C ASP A 55 -4.25 3.01 9.07
N ILE A 56 -3.95 4.28 8.82
CA ILE A 56 -4.57 5.39 9.55
C ILE A 56 -6.05 5.55 9.15
N GLN A 57 -6.41 5.23 7.91
CA GLN A 57 -7.78 5.39 7.41
C GLN A 57 -8.77 4.57 8.23
N LYS A 58 -8.40 3.35 8.62
CA LYS A 58 -9.19 2.49 9.49
C LYS A 58 -9.51 3.17 10.82
N VAL A 59 -8.49 3.63 11.54
CA VAL A 59 -8.66 4.25 12.87
C VAL A 59 -9.45 5.55 12.80
N LEU A 60 -9.24 6.36 11.75
CA LEU A 60 -10.02 7.58 11.54
C LEU A 60 -11.50 7.27 11.29
N SER A 61 -11.78 6.24 10.48
CA SER A 61 -13.15 5.80 10.19
C SER A 61 -13.84 5.26 11.44
N ASP A 62 -13.10 4.51 12.28
CA ASP A 62 -13.61 3.99 13.56
C ASP A 62 -14.02 5.10 14.54
N LYS A 63 -13.38 6.26 14.44
CA LYS A 63 -13.72 7.45 15.23
C LYS A 63 -14.77 8.34 14.58
N GLY A 64 -15.33 7.93 13.44
CA GLY A 64 -16.32 8.71 12.71
C GLY A 64 -15.75 9.96 12.02
N ILE A 65 -14.45 10.00 11.73
CA ILE A 65 -13.81 11.12 11.03
C ILE A 65 -13.98 10.91 9.52
N GLU A 66 -14.89 11.68 8.90
CA GLU A 66 -15.19 11.57 7.46
C GLU A 66 -14.10 12.16 6.56
N ASN A 67 -13.40 13.19 7.03
CA ASN A 67 -12.39 13.94 6.25
C ASN A 67 -10.97 13.71 6.79
N PRO A 68 -10.30 12.61 6.39
CA PRO A 68 -9.01 12.24 6.95
C PRO A 68 -7.90 13.28 6.67
N HIS A 69 -7.94 13.91 5.49
CA HIS A 69 -6.99 14.97 5.14
C HIS A 69 -7.11 16.20 6.06
N LEU A 70 -8.34 16.59 6.40
CA LEU A 70 -8.59 17.74 7.27
C LEU A 70 -8.16 17.43 8.70
N ALA A 71 -8.54 16.26 9.21
CA ALA A 71 -8.21 15.84 10.57
C ALA A 71 -6.69 15.78 10.80
N LEU A 72 -5.94 15.20 9.85
CA LEU A 72 -4.48 15.16 9.95
C LEU A 72 -3.85 16.56 9.86
N ARG A 73 -4.40 17.48 9.07
CA ARG A 73 -3.92 18.88 9.07
C ARG A 73 -4.20 19.57 10.41
N GLN A 74 -5.35 19.34 11.03
CA GLN A 74 -5.69 19.88 12.34
C GLN A 74 -4.76 19.36 13.44
N MET A 75 -4.24 18.13 13.29
CA MET A 75 -3.22 17.56 14.17
C MET A 75 -1.79 18.10 13.92
N GLY A 76 -1.61 19.00 12.95
CA GLY A 76 -0.33 19.64 12.65
C GLY A 76 0.52 18.96 11.56
N PHE A 77 -0.04 18.00 10.81
CA PHE A 77 0.68 17.38 9.70
C PHE A 77 0.71 18.29 8.45
N ASN A 78 1.87 18.37 7.81
CA ASN A 78 2.01 19.02 6.50
C ASN A 78 1.30 18.20 5.41
N VAL A 79 0.79 18.88 4.37
CA VAL A 79 0.10 18.32 3.19
C VAL A 79 0.84 17.14 2.58
N HIS A 80 2.14 17.26 2.36
CA HIS A 80 2.95 16.18 1.79
C HIS A 80 2.98 14.95 2.70
N THR A 81 3.13 15.17 4.01
CA THR A 81 3.11 14.09 5.01
C THR A 81 1.74 13.44 5.08
N THR A 82 0.66 14.23 5.13
CA THR A 82 -0.73 13.76 5.13
C THR A 82 -1.01 12.85 3.93
N SER A 83 -0.65 13.28 2.72
CA SER A 83 -0.89 12.48 1.52
C SER A 83 -0.10 11.16 1.53
N ARG A 84 1.13 11.16 2.06
CA ARG A 84 1.92 9.93 2.19
C ARG A 84 1.34 8.98 3.25
N LEU A 85 0.94 9.52 4.39
CA LEU A 85 0.31 8.77 5.49
C LEU A 85 -0.99 8.10 5.04
N LEU A 86 -1.80 8.76 4.23
CA LEU A 86 -3.08 8.22 3.75
C LEU A 86 -2.94 7.23 2.60
N ARG A 87 -1.85 7.25 1.84
CA ARG A 87 -1.61 6.30 0.74
C ARG A 87 -1.12 4.93 1.22
N ASN A 88 -1.00 4.71 2.53
CA ASN A 88 -0.44 3.49 3.14
C ASN A 88 0.89 3.10 2.49
N GLU A 89 1.69 4.09 2.07
CA GLU A 89 2.97 3.86 1.43
C GLU A 89 3.88 3.13 2.42
N PRO A 90 4.62 2.08 2.01
CA PRO A 90 5.52 1.29 2.88
C PRO A 90 6.75 2.07 3.39
N GLY A 91 6.71 3.41 3.35
CA GLY A 91 7.76 4.26 3.88
C GLY A 91 7.68 4.34 5.40
N SER A 92 8.82 4.17 6.04
CA SER A 92 9.00 4.39 7.48
C SER A 92 8.22 5.59 8.01
N ILE A 93 7.38 5.37 9.03
CA ILE A 93 6.82 6.45 9.83
C ILE A 93 7.83 6.87 10.90
N ASN A 94 7.99 8.18 11.09
CA ASN A 94 8.79 8.69 12.20
C ASN A 94 8.02 8.47 13.52
N TYR A 95 8.70 8.01 14.57
CA TYR A 95 8.10 7.83 15.90
C TYR A 95 7.41 9.09 16.43
N ARG A 96 7.93 10.28 16.10
CA ARG A 96 7.27 11.56 16.45
C ARG A 96 5.88 11.68 15.81
N HIS A 97 5.73 11.27 14.56
CA HIS A 97 4.43 11.29 13.89
C HIS A 97 3.49 10.25 14.47
N LEU A 98 4.03 9.08 14.83
CA LEU A 98 3.27 8.01 15.47
C LEU A 98 2.73 8.45 16.84
N GLU A 99 3.57 9.09 17.65
CA GLU A 99 3.18 9.63 18.96
C GLU A 99 2.09 10.71 18.83
N ILE A 100 2.25 11.67 17.91
CA ILE A 100 1.22 12.70 17.66
C ILE A 100 -0.12 12.06 17.27
N LEU A 101 -0.10 11.05 16.40
CA LEU A 101 -1.31 10.31 16.01
C LEU A 101 -1.95 9.61 17.21
N CYS A 102 -1.16 8.87 17.99
CA CYS A 102 -1.65 8.16 19.16
C CYS A 102 -2.22 9.10 20.23
N LEU A 103 -1.59 10.25 20.47
CA LEU A 103 -2.08 11.27 21.41
C LEU A 103 -3.36 11.92 20.93
N ALA A 104 -3.43 12.30 19.63
CA ALA A 104 -4.61 12.95 19.08
C ALA A 104 -5.82 12.00 18.95
N LEU A 105 -5.54 10.72 18.67
CA LEU A 105 -6.57 9.71 18.48
C LEU A 105 -6.82 8.90 19.75
N ASN A 106 -6.08 9.06 20.84
CA ASN A 106 -6.20 8.21 22.02
C ASN A 106 -6.23 6.71 21.64
N CYS A 107 -5.19 6.26 20.91
CA CYS A 107 -5.04 4.88 20.46
C CYS A 107 -3.61 4.38 20.68
N LEU A 108 -3.42 3.06 20.68
CA LEU A 108 -2.10 2.44 20.80
C LEU A 108 -1.40 2.40 19.42
N PRO A 109 -0.06 2.37 19.39
CA PRO A 109 0.70 2.19 18.16
C PRO A 109 0.28 0.94 17.37
N ASN A 110 -0.10 -0.13 18.07
CA ASN A 110 -0.55 -1.38 17.47
C ASN A 110 -1.87 -1.21 16.70
N ASP A 111 -2.75 -0.29 17.14
CA ASP A 111 -4.05 -0.06 16.50
C ASP A 111 -3.92 0.63 15.15
N LEU A 112 -2.83 1.37 14.93
CA LEU A 112 -2.50 2.05 13.68
C LEU A 112 -1.84 1.11 12.66
N LEU A 113 -1.36 -0.05 13.08
CA LEU A 113 -0.66 -1.00 12.24
C LEU A 113 -1.61 -2.11 11.78
N SER A 114 -1.53 -2.45 10.51
CA SER A 114 -2.25 -3.57 9.89
C SER A 114 -1.24 -4.54 9.30
N TRP A 115 -1.59 -5.83 9.30
CA TRP A 115 -0.73 -6.87 8.76
C TRP A 115 -1.39 -7.62 7.62
N LYS A 116 -0.67 -7.77 6.51
CA LYS A 116 -1.08 -8.60 5.37
C LYS A 116 -0.21 -9.86 5.30
N PRO A 117 -0.79 -11.06 5.42
CA PRO A 117 -0.04 -12.31 5.29
C PRO A 117 0.49 -12.47 3.86
N SER A 118 1.65 -13.11 3.74
CA SER A 118 2.31 -13.42 2.47
C SER A 118 2.59 -14.91 2.35
N GLU A 119 3.17 -15.36 1.24
CA GLU A 119 3.59 -16.75 1.07
C GLU A 119 4.55 -17.21 2.20
N LEU A 120 5.39 -16.31 2.74
CA LEU A 120 6.28 -16.63 3.86
C LEU A 120 5.56 -16.87 5.19
N SER A 121 4.43 -16.20 5.43
CA SER A 121 3.68 -16.40 6.68
C SER A 121 2.95 -17.73 6.73
N LYS A 122 2.79 -18.44 5.59
CA LYS A 122 2.24 -19.80 5.56
C LYS A 122 3.09 -20.80 6.37
N ASN A 123 4.37 -20.51 6.54
CA ASN A 123 5.30 -21.33 7.33
C ASN A 123 5.13 -21.17 8.84
N TYR A 124 4.38 -20.15 9.27
CA TYR A 124 4.13 -19.85 10.68
C TYR A 124 2.62 -19.80 10.93
N PRO A 125 1.93 -20.96 10.97
CA PRO A 125 0.51 -21.01 11.26
C PRO A 125 0.25 -20.49 12.67
N GLN A 126 -0.83 -19.71 12.83
CA GLN A 126 -1.34 -19.26 14.14
C GLN A 126 -0.36 -18.33 14.88
N HIS A 127 0.02 -17.23 14.22
CA HIS A 127 1.01 -16.28 14.73
C HIS A 127 0.33 -15.09 15.42
N GLN A 128 0.97 -14.46 16.40
CA GLN A 128 0.39 -13.31 17.13
C GLN A 128 0.06 -12.11 16.21
N LEU A 129 0.73 -12.00 15.06
CA LEU A 129 0.45 -10.99 14.05
C LEU A 129 -0.92 -11.17 13.37
N ASP A 130 -1.55 -12.34 13.48
CA ASP A 130 -2.92 -12.56 13.00
C ASP A 130 -3.91 -11.60 13.67
N GLN A 131 -3.59 -11.09 14.88
CA GLN A 131 -4.39 -10.07 15.57
C GLN A 131 -4.37 -8.70 14.86
N LEU A 132 -3.35 -8.43 14.06
CA LEU A 132 -3.21 -7.21 13.26
C LEU A 132 -3.82 -7.35 11.86
N ALA A 133 -4.34 -8.52 11.51
CA ALA A 133 -5.01 -8.69 10.24
C ALA A 133 -6.22 -7.75 10.15
N PRO A 134 -6.44 -7.08 9.01
CA PRO A 134 -7.58 -6.21 8.85
C PRO A 134 -8.86 -7.06 8.94
N VAL A 135 -9.60 -6.86 10.03
CA VAL A 135 -10.97 -7.37 10.16
C VAL A 135 -11.85 -6.53 9.24
N GLU A 136 -12.64 -7.16 8.37
CA GLU A 136 -13.64 -6.46 7.57
C GLU A 136 -14.63 -5.75 8.51
N LYS A 137 -14.54 -4.42 8.56
CA LYS A 137 -15.39 -3.60 9.42
C LYS A 137 -16.65 -3.21 8.67
N ASP A 138 -17.69 -3.98 8.93
CA ASP A 138 -19.06 -3.61 8.61
C ASP A 138 -19.44 -2.36 9.44
N ASN A 139 -20.03 -1.35 8.82
CA ASN A 139 -20.17 -0.01 9.39
C ASN A 139 -21.09 -0.05 10.63
N LEU A 140 -20.53 0.02 11.84
CA LEU A 140 -21.26 -0.17 13.11
C LEU A 140 -22.47 0.76 13.22
N ALA A 141 -22.33 2.01 12.79
CA ALA A 141 -23.41 3.00 12.77
C ALA A 141 -24.62 2.48 11.96
N SER A 142 -24.38 1.84 10.81
CA SER A 142 -25.44 1.27 9.97
C SER A 142 -26.14 0.08 10.62
N LYS A 143 -25.44 -0.70 11.46
CA LYS A 143 -26.04 -1.80 12.24
C LYS A 143 -26.92 -1.26 13.35
N ILE A 144 -26.45 -0.22 14.05
CA ILE A 144 -27.19 0.41 15.14
C ILE A 144 -28.50 1.03 14.62
N GLN A 145 -28.48 1.67 13.44
CA GLN A 145 -29.67 2.26 12.84
C GLN A 145 -30.79 1.25 12.53
N LYS A 146 -30.46 -0.04 12.30
CA LYS A 146 -31.44 -1.09 11.99
C LYS A 146 -32.02 -1.77 13.23
N LEU A 147 -31.53 -1.44 14.43
CA LEU A 147 -31.97 -2.08 15.67
C LEU A 147 -33.30 -1.49 16.19
N PRO A 148 -34.14 -2.31 16.84
CA PRO A 148 -35.36 -1.83 17.49
C PRO A 148 -35.02 -0.94 18.71
N VAL A 149 -35.94 -0.04 19.04
CA VAL A 149 -35.77 0.99 20.08
C VAL A 149 -35.37 0.40 21.45
N ASP A 150 -35.91 -0.77 21.80
CA ASP A 150 -35.60 -1.44 23.06
C ASP A 150 -34.12 -1.84 23.19
N LYS A 151 -33.48 -2.18 22.06
CA LYS A 151 -32.05 -2.53 22.02
C LYS A 151 -31.17 -1.29 22.02
N LEU A 152 -31.64 -0.16 21.51
CA LEU A 152 -30.91 1.11 21.59
C LEU A 152 -30.74 1.58 23.04
N GLN A 153 -31.71 1.33 23.91
CA GLN A 153 -31.57 1.64 25.34
C GLN A 153 -30.48 0.80 26.01
N GLN A 154 -30.35 -0.47 25.63
CA GLN A 154 -29.29 -1.35 26.14
C GLN A 154 -27.91 -0.86 25.71
N ILE A 155 -27.77 -0.44 24.45
CA ILE A 155 -26.52 0.12 23.93
C ILE A 155 -26.14 1.40 24.68
N ARG A 156 -27.08 2.32 24.90
CA ARG A 156 -26.81 3.57 25.65
C ARG A 156 -26.26 3.28 27.04
N LYS A 157 -26.90 2.40 27.80
CA LYS A 157 -26.44 2.01 29.13
C LYS A 157 -25.03 1.41 29.10
N PHE A 158 -24.75 0.57 28.12
CA PHE A 158 -23.44 -0.06 27.96
C PHE A 158 -22.35 0.94 27.58
N VAL A 159 -22.63 1.89 26.70
CA VAL A 159 -21.70 2.97 26.33
C VAL A 159 -21.41 3.89 27.53
N ASP A 160 -22.43 4.22 28.32
CA ASP A 160 -22.27 5.03 29.53
C ASP A 160 -21.39 4.32 30.57
N GLU A 161 -21.47 2.98 30.67
CA GLU A 161 -20.64 2.17 31.55
C GLU A 161 -19.17 2.16 31.09
N LEU A 162 -18.92 1.87 29.81
CA LEU A 162 -17.58 1.88 29.22
C LEU A 162 -16.90 3.26 29.31
N SER A 163 -17.67 4.34 29.16
CA SER A 163 -17.14 5.70 29.27
C SER A 163 -16.61 6.00 30.67
N ARG A 164 -17.24 5.45 31.71
CA ARG A 164 -16.77 5.59 33.10
C ARG A 164 -15.55 4.73 33.39
N GLU A 165 -15.44 3.54 32.80
CA GLU A 165 -14.25 2.68 32.95
C GLU A 165 -13.00 3.29 32.30
N GLY A 166 -13.16 3.95 31.15
CA GLY A 166 -12.07 4.65 30.47
C GLY A 166 -11.46 5.78 31.29
N GLU A 167 -12.27 6.54 32.02
CA GLU A 167 -11.81 7.64 32.87
C GLU A 167 -11.02 7.14 34.10
N ASN A 168 -11.38 5.97 34.64
CA ASN A 168 -10.79 5.42 35.86
C ASN A 168 -9.49 4.63 35.64
N SER A 169 -9.17 4.24 34.40
CA SER A 169 -7.93 3.54 34.04
C SER A 169 -6.73 4.48 33.77
N SER A 170 -6.95 5.79 33.88
CA SER A 170 -5.94 6.85 33.64
C SER A 170 -5.30 7.41 34.91
N THR A 171 -5.58 6.81 36.09
CA THR A 171 -5.02 7.20 37.40
C THR A 171 -4.14 6.08 37.94
#